data_AF-A0A340XBQ9-F1
#
_entry.id   AF-A0A340XBQ9-F1
#
_cell.length_a   1.000
_cell.length_b   1.000
_cell.length_c   1.000
_cell.angle_alpha   90.00
_cell.angle_beta   90.00
_cell.angle_gamma   90.00
#
_symmetry.space_group_name_H-M   'P 1'
#
loop_
_entity.id
_entity.type
_entity.pdbx_description
1 polymer ?
#
loop_
_entity_poly.entity_id
_entity_poly.type
_entity_poly.pdbx_seq_one_letter_code
_entity_poly.pdbx_strand_id
1 'polypeptide(L)'
;MWSPEREAEAPAGGDPAGLLPPEWEEDEERMSFLFSAFKRSREVNSTDWDSKMGFWAPLVLSHSRRQGVVRLRLRDLQEAFQRKGSVPLGLATVLQDLLR
;
A
#
# COMPACT_ATOMS: atom_id res chain seq x y z
N MET A 1 9.62 -41.06 -24.60
CA MET A 1 9.18 -39.85 -25.33
C MET A 1 8.80 -38.85 -24.26
N TRP A 2 9.74 -37.98 -23.88
CA TRP A 2 9.55 -36.98 -22.83
C TRP A 2 8.95 -35.74 -23.49
N SER A 3 7.76 -35.35 -23.07
CA SER A 3 7.11 -34.10 -23.48
C SER A 3 7.33 -33.05 -22.40
N PRO A 4 7.97 -31.90 -22.69
CA PRO A 4 7.99 -30.78 -21.75
C PRO A 4 6.74 -29.93 -22.02
N GLU A 5 5.66 -30.21 -21.31
CA GLU A 5 4.54 -29.27 -21.25
C GLU A 5 4.78 -28.23 -20.15
N ARG A 6 4.49 -26.98 -20.54
CA ARG A 6 4.43 -25.75 -19.75
C ARG A 6 5.78 -25.20 -19.32
N GLU A 7 6.34 -24.41 -20.23
CA GLU A 7 6.88 -23.10 -19.86
C GLU A 7 5.95 -22.49 -18.81
N ALA A 8 6.46 -22.41 -17.58
CA ALA A 8 5.85 -21.63 -16.53
C ALA A 8 5.97 -20.17 -16.94
N GLU A 9 4.96 -19.67 -17.64
CA GLU A 9 4.74 -18.25 -17.81
C GLU A 9 4.64 -17.65 -16.41
N ALA A 10 5.72 -17.03 -15.96
CA ALA A 10 5.75 -16.29 -14.71
C ALA A 10 4.64 -15.22 -14.82
N PRO A 11 3.75 -15.08 -13.81
CA PRO A 11 2.74 -14.06 -13.89
C PRO A 11 3.43 -12.69 -13.93
N ALA A 12 3.43 -12.09 -15.11
CA ALA A 12 3.83 -10.72 -15.32
C ALA A 12 2.95 -9.83 -14.45
N GLY A 13 3.59 -9.02 -13.59
CA GLY A 13 2.98 -7.89 -12.89
C GLY A 13 1.65 -8.20 -12.21
N GLY A 14 1.68 -8.83 -11.03
CA GLY A 14 0.48 -9.10 -10.26
C GLY A 14 -0.38 -7.85 -10.09
N ASP A 15 -1.59 -7.90 -10.63
CA ASP A 15 -2.63 -6.91 -10.40
C ASP A 15 -2.73 -6.60 -8.90
N PRO A 16 -2.63 -5.32 -8.47
CA PRO A 16 -2.89 -4.95 -7.09
C PRO A 16 -4.35 -5.23 -6.68
N ALA A 17 -5.25 -5.46 -7.65
CA ALA A 17 -6.67 -5.69 -7.43
C ALA A 17 -6.98 -6.93 -6.55
N GLY A 18 -6.10 -7.93 -6.47
CA GLY A 18 -6.25 -9.06 -5.54
C GLY A 18 -5.60 -8.86 -4.16
N LEU A 19 -4.95 -7.73 -3.93
CA LEU A 19 -4.06 -7.47 -2.78
C LEU A 19 -4.54 -6.34 -1.87
N LEU A 20 -5.53 -5.58 -2.31
CA LEU A 20 -6.08 -4.46 -1.58
C LEU A 20 -7.30 -4.90 -0.75
N PRO A 21 -7.52 -4.31 0.43
CA PRO A 21 -8.67 -4.67 1.27
C PRO A 21 -10.01 -4.41 0.55
N PRO A 22 -11.10 -5.14 0.84
CA PRO A 22 -12.41 -4.89 0.23
C PRO A 22 -12.90 -3.45 0.40
N GLU A 23 -12.58 -2.83 1.56
CA GLU A 23 -12.90 -1.43 1.82
C GLU A 23 -12.23 -0.45 0.83
N TRP A 24 -11.24 -0.91 0.06
CA TRP A 24 -10.56 -0.10 -0.95
C TRP A 24 -11.50 0.35 -2.05
N GLU A 25 -12.43 -0.48 -2.50
CA GLU A 25 -13.40 -0.09 -3.53
C GLU A 25 -14.76 0.25 -2.95
N GLU A 26 -15.15 -0.39 -1.83
CA GLU A 26 -16.49 -0.30 -1.28
C GLU A 26 -16.73 0.92 -0.40
N ASP A 27 -15.70 1.44 0.29
CA ASP A 27 -15.83 2.51 1.28
C ASP A 27 -15.11 3.81 0.85
N GLU A 28 -15.82 4.65 0.10
CA GLU A 28 -15.30 5.93 -0.38
C GLU A 28 -14.89 6.89 0.75
N GLU A 29 -15.66 6.94 1.84
CA GLU A 29 -15.43 7.88 2.93
C GLU A 29 -14.15 7.51 3.68
N ARG A 30 -13.99 6.22 4.00
CA ARG A 30 -12.78 5.70 4.62
C ARG A 30 -11.57 5.88 3.72
N MET A 31 -11.69 5.61 2.42
CA MET A 31 -10.57 5.77 1.49
C MET A 31 -10.18 7.23 1.28
N SER A 32 -11.15 8.15 1.22
CA SER A 32 -10.90 9.59 1.20
C SER A 32 -10.14 10.05 2.45
N PHE A 33 -10.56 9.57 3.62
CA PHE A 33 -9.85 9.82 4.88
C PHE A 33 -8.42 9.27 4.86
N LEU A 34 -8.21 8.02 4.45
CA LEU A 34 -6.91 7.35 4.41
C LEU A 34 -5.95 7.99 3.39
N PHE A 35 -6.48 8.56 2.31
CA PHE A 35 -5.68 9.24 1.27
C PHE A 35 -5.29 10.66 1.67
N SER A 36 -5.98 11.27 2.62
CA SER A 36 -5.64 12.59 3.14
C SER A 36 -4.29 12.60 3.88
N ALA A 37 -3.66 13.78 3.96
CA ALA A 37 -2.42 13.93 4.69
C ALA A 37 -2.58 13.60 6.19
N PHE A 38 -1.50 13.14 6.82
CA PHE A 38 -1.42 13.09 8.27
C PHE A 38 -1.51 14.49 8.86
N LYS A 39 -2.02 14.61 10.09
CA LYS A 39 -1.86 15.84 10.86
C LYS A 39 -0.37 16.12 11.11
N ARG A 40 -0.04 17.36 11.51
CA ARG A 40 1.34 17.80 11.72
C ARG A 40 2.14 16.86 12.64
N SER A 41 1.47 16.27 13.62
CA SER A 41 2.06 15.25 14.49
C SER A 41 0.96 14.41 15.15
N ARG A 42 1.35 13.28 15.76
CA ARG A 42 0.44 12.39 16.50
C ARG A 42 -0.21 13.10 17.68
N GLU A 43 0.46 14.06 18.32
CA GLU A 43 -0.05 14.81 19.48
C GLU A 43 -1.24 15.71 19.11
N VAL A 44 -1.35 16.14 17.84
CA VAL A 44 -2.47 16.96 17.37
C VAL A 44 -3.76 16.16 17.29
N ASN A 45 -3.67 14.91 16.84
CA ASN A 45 -4.79 13.99 16.78
C ASN A 45 -4.27 12.54 16.71
N SER A 46 -4.17 11.90 17.86
CA SER A 46 -3.66 10.53 17.96
C SER A 46 -4.61 9.53 17.31
N THR A 47 -5.92 9.77 17.37
CA THR A 47 -6.93 8.86 16.81
C THR A 47 -6.84 8.80 15.28
N ASP A 48 -6.74 9.95 14.60
CA ASP A 48 -6.55 10.03 13.14
C ASP A 48 -5.22 9.38 12.74
N TRP A 49 -4.15 9.75 13.46
CA TRP A 49 -2.80 9.26 13.20
C TRP A 49 -2.72 7.74 13.34
N ASP A 50 -3.16 7.20 14.47
CA ASP A 50 -3.08 5.76 14.78
C ASP A 50 -3.98 4.96 13.84
N SER A 51 -5.13 5.50 13.45
CA SER A 51 -6.02 4.86 12.47
C SER A 51 -5.37 4.78 11.08
N LYS A 52 -4.75 5.87 10.60
CA LYS A 52 -4.02 5.87 9.32
C LYS A 52 -2.78 4.99 9.36
N MET A 53 -1.98 5.03 10.44
CA MET A 53 -0.80 4.16 10.56
C MET A 53 -1.19 2.68 10.69
N GLY A 54 -2.23 2.38 11.46
CA GLY A 54 -2.76 1.03 11.62
C GLY A 54 -3.23 0.41 10.30
N PHE A 55 -3.63 1.23 9.32
CA PHE A 55 -3.93 0.78 7.98
C PHE A 55 -2.69 0.71 7.08
N TRP A 56 -1.95 1.81 6.94
CA TRP A 56 -0.91 1.94 5.92
C TRP A 56 0.36 1.15 6.21
N ALA A 57 0.83 1.13 7.46
CA ALA A 57 2.07 0.44 7.81
C ALA A 57 2.02 -1.07 7.49
N PRO A 58 1.00 -1.84 7.94
CA PRO A 58 0.92 -3.26 7.60
C PRO A 58 0.69 -3.49 6.10
N LEU A 59 -0.04 -2.62 5.41
CA LEU A 59 -0.26 -2.74 3.97
C LEU A 59 1.04 -2.56 3.16
N VAL A 60 1.83 -1.52 3.48
CA VAL A 60 3.15 -1.28 2.87
C VAL A 60 4.10 -2.46 3.11
N LEU A 61 4.17 -2.95 4.36
CA LEU A 61 5.03 -4.08 4.70
C LEU A 61 4.58 -5.36 4.00
N SER A 62 3.28 -5.65 3.96
CA SER A 62 2.74 -6.82 3.27
C SER A 62 3.01 -6.76 1.77
N HIS A 63 2.86 -5.60 1.15
CA HIS A 63 3.18 -5.38 -0.26
C HIS A 63 4.66 -5.65 -0.54
N SER A 64 5.58 -5.10 0.26
CA SER A 64 7.02 -5.30 0.09
C SER A 64 7.46 -6.76 0.22
N ARG A 65 6.92 -7.47 1.23
CA ARG A 65 7.25 -8.88 1.50
C ARG A 65 6.85 -9.78 0.34
N ARG A 66 5.69 -9.54 -0.26
CA ARG A 66 5.17 -10.34 -1.39
C ARG A 66 5.99 -10.14 -2.66
N GLN A 67 6.51 -8.95 -2.89
CA GLN A 67 7.41 -8.68 -4.02
C GLN A 67 8.83 -9.21 -3.77
N GLY A 68 9.15 -9.68 -2.55
CA GLY A 68 10.50 -10.10 -2.18
C GLY A 68 11.50 -8.93 -2.13
N VAL A 69 11.00 -7.70 -1.95
CA VAL A 69 11.82 -6.48 -2.05
C VAL A 69 12.15 -5.97 -0.66
N VAL A 70 13.44 -5.73 -0.41
CA VAL A 70 13.95 -5.16 0.86
C VAL A 70 14.02 -3.62 0.80
N ARG A 71 13.96 -3.04 -0.41
CA ARG A 71 13.99 -1.59 -0.65
C ARG A 71 12.62 -1.05 -1.02
N LEU A 72 12.11 -0.12 -0.23
CA LEU A 72 10.90 0.64 -0.54
C LEU A 72 11.26 1.99 -1.16
N ARG A 73 10.59 2.35 -2.26
CA ARG A 73 10.64 3.71 -2.83
C ARG A 73 9.26 4.33 -2.73
N LEU A 74 9.19 5.59 -2.29
CA LEU A 74 7.92 6.31 -2.16
C LEU A 74 7.12 6.31 -3.46
N ARG A 75 7.79 6.56 -4.59
CA ARG A 75 7.16 6.59 -5.91
C ARG A 75 6.50 5.25 -6.28
N ASP A 76 7.20 4.14 -6.05
CA ASP A 76 6.67 2.80 -6.34
C ASP A 76 5.41 2.52 -5.51
N LEU A 77 5.41 2.94 -4.23
CA LEU A 77 4.22 2.80 -3.37
C LEU A 77 3.07 3.71 -3.81
N GLN A 78 3.36 4.93 -4.25
CA GLN A 78 2.34 5.84 -4.78
C GLN A 78 1.70 5.30 -6.06
N GLU A 79 2.49 4.70 -6.94
CA GLU A 79 1.99 4.04 -8.16
C GLU A 79 1.18 2.78 -7.80
N ALA A 80 1.67 1.93 -6.89
CA ALA A 80 1.00 0.70 -6.49
C ALA A 80 -0.30 0.91 -5.71
N PHE A 81 -0.38 2.00 -4.93
CA PHE A 81 -1.55 2.36 -4.13
C PHE A 81 -2.36 3.50 -4.75
N GLN A 82 -2.19 3.76 -6.04
CA GLN A 82 -3.02 4.72 -6.74
C GLN A 82 -4.46 4.22 -6.81
N ARG A 83 -5.42 5.12 -6.57
CA ARG A 83 -6.86 4.84 -6.66
C ARG A 83 -7.57 5.99 -7.33
N LYS A 84 -8.34 5.70 -8.40
CA LYS A 84 -9.13 6.71 -9.13
C LYS A 84 -8.32 7.96 -9.50
N GLY A 85 -7.07 7.76 -9.95
CA GLY A 85 -6.13 8.83 -10.30
C GLY A 85 -5.46 9.53 -9.11
N SER A 86 -5.88 9.28 -7.87
CA SER A 86 -5.31 9.87 -6.66
C SER A 86 -4.24 8.97 -6.05
N VAL A 87 -3.25 9.58 -5.40
CA VAL A 87 -2.22 8.87 -4.62
C VAL A 87 -2.38 9.21 -3.13
N PRO A 88 -2.02 8.29 -2.20
CA PRO A 88 -2.17 8.58 -0.78
C PRO A 88 -1.09 9.58 -0.32
N LEU A 89 -1.52 10.71 0.22
CA LEU A 89 -0.63 11.82 0.61
C LEU A 89 0.24 11.49 1.83
N GLY A 90 -0.19 10.51 2.63
CA GLY A 90 0.47 10.12 3.88
C GLY A 90 1.64 9.16 3.74
N LEU A 91 1.92 8.59 2.56
CA LEU A 91 2.90 7.49 2.43
C LEU A 91 4.32 7.88 2.85
N ALA A 92 4.74 9.13 2.61
CA ALA A 92 6.04 9.61 3.07
C ALA A 92 6.16 9.56 4.60
N THR A 93 5.09 9.96 5.30
CA THR A 93 5.01 9.90 6.77
C THR A 93 5.04 8.46 7.27
N VAL A 94 4.35 7.54 6.59
CA VAL A 94 4.37 6.11 6.93
C VAL A 94 5.78 5.54 6.82
N LEU A 95 6.49 5.84 5.74
CA LEU A 95 7.88 5.40 5.57
C LEU A 95 8.80 5.97 6.65
N GLN A 96 8.64 7.24 7.00
CA GLN A 96 9.42 7.86 8.07
C GLN A 96 9.16 7.22 9.42
N ASP A 97 7.92 6.84 9.71
CA ASP A 97 7.55 6.16 10.96
C ASP A 97 8.10 4.73 11.03
N LEU A 98 8.06 4.00 9.91
CA LEU A 98 8.63 2.65 9.79
C LEU A 98 10.17 2.59 9.92
N LEU A 99 10.86 3.72 9.78
CA LEU A 99 12.32 3.82 9.91
C LEU A 99 12.77 4.16 11.34
N ARG A 100 11.84 4.41 12.27
CA ARG A 100 12.15 4.76 13.66
C ARG A 100 12.53 3.56 14.51
#